data_AF-K8GFY8-F1
#
_entry.id   AF-K8GFY8-F1
#
_cell.length_a   1.000
_cell.length_b   1.000
_cell.length_c   1.000
_cell.angle_alpha   90.00
_cell.angle_beta   90.00
_cell.angle_gamma   90.00
#
_symmetry.space_group_name_H-M   'P 1'
#
loop_
_entity.id
_entity.type
_entity.pdbx_description
1 polymer ?
#
loop_
_entity_poly.entity_id
_entity_poly.type
_entity_poly.pdbx_seq_one_letter_code
_entity_poly.pdbx_strand_id
1 'polypeptide(L)'
;MKKLIRGLREFKDSYVSSHREFLEQLAHGQKPRVLFITCSDSRIVPSLITQTEPGEIFVIRNAGNIIPPFGAANGGEGAAVEYAIHALGIEQIIVCGHSHCGAMKGLLQIGKLEEEMPLVYEWLRHADATRRLVQENYPNYSEDELLEIAIAENVLTQIENLKTYPVVHSRLYQGKLHIYGWVYLIETGEVLAFDPVTHSYVPPQTQLEEPGQPGQYRVTHAPPVACDVPPYDPEELSSTTPQVAPVSQVISTHTSPTSNGSRSFQNPPGGISWLSPEQAERIYRGSKK
;
A
#
# COMPACT_ATOMS: atom_id res chain seq x y z
N MET A 1 31.05 6.50 -12.40
CA MET A 1 31.94 6.79 -11.24
C MET A 1 32.37 8.26 -11.11
N LYS A 2 33.00 8.90 -12.11
CA LYS A 2 33.47 10.31 -11.98
C LYS A 2 32.39 11.30 -11.51
N LYS A 3 31.18 11.23 -12.08
CA LYS A 3 30.02 12.07 -11.67
C LYS A 3 29.67 11.90 -10.18
N LEU A 4 29.66 10.66 -9.68
CA LEU A 4 29.33 10.37 -8.27
C LEU A 4 30.39 10.92 -7.32
N ILE A 5 31.67 10.73 -7.64
CA ILE A 5 32.78 11.27 -6.82
C ILE A 5 32.73 12.80 -6.76
N ARG A 6 32.43 13.46 -7.89
CA ARG A 6 32.21 14.91 -7.92
C ARG A 6 31.01 15.31 -7.06
N GLY A 7 29.90 14.58 -7.15
CA GLY A 7 28.72 14.80 -6.31
C GLY A 7 29.00 14.66 -4.81
N LEU A 8 29.85 13.73 -4.39
CA LEU A 8 30.29 13.61 -2.99
C LEU A 8 31.07 14.83 -2.50
N ARG A 9 31.92 15.40 -3.38
CA ARG A 9 32.63 16.64 -3.08
C ARG A 9 31.66 17.81 -2.97
N GLU A 10 30.76 17.96 -3.94
CA GLU A 10 29.73 19.00 -3.94
C GLU A 10 28.83 18.90 -2.69
N PHE A 11 28.40 17.70 -2.30
CA PHE A 11 27.63 17.45 -1.07
C PHE A 11 28.38 17.93 0.18
N LYS A 12 29.67 17.60 0.29
CA LYS A 12 30.51 18.02 1.42
C LYS A 12 30.71 19.54 1.45
N ASP A 13 31.00 20.14 0.31
CA ASP A 13 31.36 21.55 0.22
C ASP A 13 30.13 22.47 0.35
N SER A 14 28.94 22.00 -0.05
CA SER A 14 27.67 22.74 0.03
C SER A 14 26.82 22.30 1.23
N TYR A 15 26.05 21.21 1.09
CA TYR A 15 25.03 20.78 2.04
C TYR A 15 25.61 20.56 3.44
N VAL A 16 26.73 19.83 3.57
CA VAL A 16 27.35 19.57 4.88
C VAL A 16 27.84 20.86 5.53
N SER A 17 28.44 21.77 4.75
CA SER A 17 28.91 23.06 5.25
C SER A 17 27.79 23.93 5.81
N SER A 18 26.61 23.92 5.18
CA SER A 18 25.45 24.70 5.63
C SER A 18 24.57 24.01 6.67
N HIS A 19 24.70 22.69 6.87
CA HIS A 19 23.85 21.90 7.78
C HIS A 19 24.65 21.13 8.85
N ARG A 20 25.82 21.63 9.23
CA ARG A 20 26.75 20.92 10.13
C ARG A 20 26.11 20.54 11.48
N GLU A 21 25.45 21.50 12.15
CA GLU A 21 24.80 21.25 13.44
C GLU A 21 23.67 20.23 13.30
N PHE A 22 22.88 20.32 12.23
CA PHE A 22 21.81 19.37 11.94
C PHE A 22 22.36 17.94 11.71
N LEU A 23 23.43 17.79 10.94
CA LEU A 23 24.08 16.50 10.72
C LEU A 23 24.71 15.93 12.00
N GLU A 24 25.25 16.79 12.86
CA GLU A 24 25.76 16.38 14.18
C GLU A 24 24.63 15.88 15.09
N GLN A 25 23.46 16.52 15.06
CA GLN A 25 22.26 16.02 15.74
C GLN A 25 21.83 14.65 15.23
N LEU A 26 21.78 14.45 13.90
CA LEU A 26 21.44 13.17 13.29
C LEU A 26 22.45 12.06 13.63
N ALA A 27 23.72 12.40 13.87
CA ALA A 27 24.75 11.42 14.25
C ALA A 27 24.49 10.80 15.64
N HIS A 28 23.72 11.45 16.51
CA HIS A 28 23.35 10.90 17.82
C HIS A 28 22.20 9.89 17.77
N GLY A 29 21.45 9.84 16.67
CA GLY A 29 20.37 8.88 16.48
C GLY A 29 19.32 9.36 15.49
N GLN A 30 18.53 8.42 15.00
CA GLN A 30 17.41 8.67 14.08
C GLN A 30 16.07 8.62 14.82
N LYS A 31 15.10 9.44 14.40
CA LYS A 31 13.71 9.41 14.88
C LYS A 31 12.72 9.60 13.73
N PRO A 32 12.76 8.73 12.70
CA PRO A 32 11.84 8.80 11.58
C PRO A 32 10.40 8.62 12.03
N ARG A 33 9.47 9.28 11.34
CA ARG A 33 8.03 9.23 11.65
C ARG A 33 7.28 8.22 10.79
N VAL A 34 7.84 7.88 9.63
CA VAL A 34 7.18 7.06 8.60
C VAL A 34 8.13 5.97 8.12
N LEU A 35 7.60 4.76 7.96
CA LEU A 35 8.21 3.69 7.16
C LEU A 35 7.70 3.82 5.73
N PHE A 36 8.57 4.16 4.79
CA PHE A 36 8.24 4.31 3.37
C PHE A 36 8.76 3.12 2.56
N ILE A 37 7.85 2.30 2.06
CA ILE A 37 8.14 1.09 1.29
C ILE A 37 7.88 1.41 -0.18
N THR A 38 8.91 1.32 -1.04
CA THR A 38 8.76 1.65 -2.46
C THR A 38 9.69 0.84 -3.36
N CYS A 39 9.62 1.10 -4.66
CA CYS A 39 10.40 0.37 -5.65
C CYS A 39 11.86 0.82 -5.69
N SER A 40 12.77 -0.09 -6.03
CA SER A 40 14.18 0.21 -6.35
C SER A 40 14.37 1.01 -7.64
N ASP A 41 13.30 1.29 -8.38
CA ASP A 41 13.32 2.08 -9.62
C ASP A 41 14.06 3.42 -9.42
N SER A 42 15.07 3.67 -10.25
CA SER A 42 15.98 4.81 -10.09
C SER A 42 15.31 6.17 -10.27
N ARG A 43 14.09 6.22 -10.79
CA ARG A 43 13.27 7.42 -10.93
C ARG A 43 12.56 7.80 -9.63
N ILE A 44 12.55 6.90 -8.65
CA ILE A 44 11.86 7.08 -7.37
C ILE A 44 12.87 7.46 -6.29
N VAL A 45 12.64 8.62 -5.68
CA VAL A 45 13.41 9.12 -4.52
C VAL A 45 12.39 9.62 -3.50
N PRO A 46 12.06 8.82 -2.46
CA PRO A 46 10.99 9.16 -1.51
C PRO A 46 11.11 10.56 -0.91
N SER A 47 12.32 10.95 -0.49
CA SER A 47 12.57 12.27 0.11
C SER A 47 12.37 13.42 -0.87
N LEU A 48 12.64 13.21 -2.16
CA LEU A 48 12.37 14.22 -3.19
C LEU A 48 10.86 14.39 -3.42
N ILE A 49 10.12 13.28 -3.50
CA ILE A 49 8.67 13.30 -3.77
C ILE A 49 7.92 13.92 -2.59
N THR A 50 8.38 13.67 -1.36
CA THR A 50 7.71 14.12 -0.12
C THR A 50 8.32 15.39 0.48
N GLN A 51 9.40 15.92 -0.10
CA GLN A 51 10.14 17.08 0.41
C GLN A 51 10.58 16.92 1.88
N THR A 52 10.95 15.69 2.27
CA THR A 52 11.41 15.38 3.63
C THR A 52 12.92 15.48 3.75
N GLU A 53 13.38 15.88 4.91
CA GLU A 53 14.79 15.98 5.29
C GLU A 53 15.39 14.62 5.71
N PRO A 54 16.73 14.47 5.72
CA PRO A 54 17.39 13.30 6.28
C PRO A 54 16.94 13.00 7.71
N GLY A 55 16.57 11.75 7.97
CA GLY A 55 16.14 11.28 9.28
C GLY A 55 14.63 11.32 9.53
N GLU A 56 13.83 11.91 8.63
CA GLU A 56 12.36 11.97 8.78
C GLU A 56 11.63 10.70 8.33
N ILE A 57 12.18 9.98 7.35
CA ILE A 57 11.60 8.75 6.78
C ILE A 57 12.59 7.58 6.84
N PHE A 58 12.11 6.41 7.23
CA PHE A 58 12.84 5.14 7.17
C PHE A 58 12.40 4.38 5.92
N VAL A 59 13.32 3.93 5.07
CA VAL A 59 12.96 3.50 3.70
C VAL A 59 13.31 2.04 3.44
N ILE A 60 12.36 1.27 2.89
CA ILE A 60 12.59 -0.04 2.27
C ILE A 60 12.45 0.12 0.75
N ARG A 61 13.43 -0.39 0.00
CA ARG A 61 13.39 -0.40 -1.48
C ARG A 61 13.73 -1.77 -2.03
N ASN A 62 12.85 -2.33 -2.83
CA ASN A 62 13.08 -3.55 -3.61
C ASN A 62 12.33 -3.48 -4.95
N ALA A 63 12.53 -4.45 -5.85
CA ALA A 63 11.86 -4.44 -7.15
C ALA A 63 10.34 -4.67 -6.98
N GLY A 64 9.52 -3.67 -7.28
CA GLY A 64 8.06 -3.79 -7.19
C GLY A 64 7.46 -3.51 -5.82
N ASN A 65 8.22 -2.91 -4.89
CA ASN A 65 7.75 -2.51 -3.56
C ASN A 65 7.02 -3.63 -2.79
N ILE A 66 7.49 -4.87 -2.97
CA ILE A 66 6.87 -6.10 -2.45
C ILE A 66 7.31 -6.32 -1.01
N ILE A 67 6.37 -6.70 -0.16
CA ILE A 67 6.63 -7.22 1.18
C ILE A 67 6.11 -8.64 1.21
N PRO A 68 6.98 -9.67 1.29
CA PRO A 68 6.53 -11.03 1.44
C PRO A 68 5.69 -11.21 2.72
N PRO A 69 4.67 -12.10 2.73
CA PRO A 69 3.98 -12.47 3.95
C PRO A 69 4.95 -12.93 5.04
N PHE A 70 4.58 -12.75 6.31
CA PHE A 70 5.39 -13.18 7.44
C PHE A 70 5.72 -14.69 7.35
N GLY A 71 7.01 -15.01 7.44
CA GLY A 71 7.51 -16.39 7.34
C GLY A 71 7.66 -16.93 5.92
N ALA A 72 7.21 -16.21 4.88
CA ALA A 72 7.32 -16.65 3.48
C ALA A 72 8.70 -16.36 2.85
N ALA A 73 9.48 -15.44 3.44
CA ALA A 73 10.82 -15.08 2.99
C ALA A 73 11.74 -14.82 4.18
N ASN A 74 13.05 -14.95 3.95
CA ASN A 74 14.12 -14.62 4.91
C ASN A 74 15.00 -13.45 4.41
N GLY A 75 14.42 -12.56 3.60
CA GLY A 75 15.05 -11.34 3.11
C GLY A 75 15.17 -10.24 4.17
N GLY A 76 15.51 -9.03 3.71
CA GLY A 76 15.69 -7.86 4.59
C GLY A 76 14.39 -7.15 4.97
N GLU A 77 13.30 -7.38 4.22
CA GLU A 77 12.03 -6.68 4.34
C GLU A 77 11.43 -6.84 5.73
N GLY A 78 11.28 -8.08 6.19
CA GLY A 78 10.65 -8.38 7.48
C GLY A 78 11.44 -7.82 8.67
N ALA A 79 12.76 -7.92 8.62
CA ALA A 79 13.64 -7.35 9.65
C ALA A 79 13.56 -5.82 9.67
N ALA A 80 13.50 -5.17 8.49
CA ALA A 80 13.37 -3.72 8.40
C ALA A 80 12.00 -3.22 8.88
N VAL A 81 10.92 -3.94 8.58
CA VAL A 81 9.56 -3.67 9.13
C VAL A 81 9.58 -3.79 10.65
N GLU A 82 10.13 -4.88 11.20
CA GLU A 82 10.21 -5.08 12.64
C GLU A 82 11.04 -3.98 13.33
N TYR A 83 12.20 -3.64 12.77
CA TYR A 83 13.04 -2.57 13.32
C TYR A 83 12.32 -1.21 13.30
N ALA A 84 11.67 -0.86 12.19
CA ALA A 84 10.93 0.39 12.07
C ALA A 84 9.82 0.52 13.12
N ILE A 85 9.00 -0.52 13.29
CA ILE A 85 7.84 -0.46 14.20
C ILE A 85 8.25 -0.68 15.66
N HIS A 86 9.10 -1.68 15.93
CA HIS A 86 9.46 -2.04 17.30
C HIS A 86 10.56 -1.14 17.87
N ALA A 87 11.68 -1.00 17.15
CA ALA A 87 12.86 -0.31 17.67
C ALA A 87 12.78 1.22 17.49
N LEU A 88 12.28 1.70 16.35
CA LEU A 88 12.17 3.14 16.07
C LEU A 88 10.83 3.74 16.51
N GLY A 89 9.83 2.91 16.83
CA GLY A 89 8.52 3.37 17.26
C GLY A 89 7.73 4.12 16.18
N ILE A 90 7.95 3.80 14.90
CA ILE A 90 7.17 4.35 13.80
C ILE A 90 5.71 3.89 13.91
N GLU A 91 4.78 4.81 13.69
CA GLU A 91 3.32 4.60 13.77
C GLU A 91 2.61 4.75 12.42
N GLN A 92 3.37 4.99 11.35
CA GLN A 92 2.86 5.24 10.00
C GLN A 92 3.66 4.44 8.98
N ILE A 93 3.00 3.65 8.14
CA ILE A 93 3.59 2.92 7.01
C ILE A 93 2.96 3.43 5.72
N ILE A 94 3.79 3.72 4.71
CA ILE A 94 3.34 3.97 3.35
C ILE A 94 3.87 2.86 2.45
N VAL A 95 2.98 2.17 1.75
CA VAL A 95 3.33 1.31 0.61
C VAL A 95 3.10 2.10 -0.65
N CYS A 96 4.18 2.46 -1.36
CA CYS A 96 4.13 3.31 -2.54
C CYS A 96 4.54 2.53 -3.80
N GLY A 97 3.54 2.22 -4.64
CA GLY A 97 3.72 1.82 -6.03
C GLY A 97 4.08 3.01 -6.92
N HIS A 98 4.34 2.75 -8.21
CA HIS A 98 4.60 3.83 -9.17
C HIS A 98 4.24 3.43 -10.60
N SER A 99 3.92 4.42 -11.44
CA SER A 99 3.63 4.19 -12.87
C SER A 99 4.82 3.59 -13.61
N HIS A 100 4.53 2.81 -14.65
CA HIS A 100 5.54 2.14 -15.49
C HIS A 100 6.50 1.21 -14.71
N CYS A 101 6.01 0.53 -13.67
CA CYS A 101 6.84 -0.37 -12.85
C CYS A 101 7.31 -1.61 -13.61
N GLY A 102 8.63 -1.75 -13.76
CA GLY A 102 9.23 -2.90 -14.45
C GLY A 102 8.94 -4.25 -13.78
N ALA A 103 8.85 -4.28 -12.44
CA ALA A 103 8.51 -5.48 -11.69
C ALA A 103 7.08 -5.95 -11.97
N MET A 104 6.12 -5.01 -12.07
CA MET A 104 4.72 -5.34 -12.39
C MET A 104 4.57 -5.76 -13.86
N LYS A 105 5.32 -5.17 -14.79
CA LYS A 105 5.43 -5.68 -16.17
C LYS A 105 5.92 -7.13 -16.18
N GLY A 106 6.96 -7.41 -15.39
CA GLY A 106 7.49 -8.75 -15.19
C GLY A 106 6.44 -9.72 -14.62
N LEU A 107 5.67 -9.29 -13.61
CA LEU A 107 4.64 -10.10 -12.97
C LEU A 107 3.53 -10.51 -13.95
N LEU A 108 3.11 -9.59 -14.84
CA LEU A 108 2.12 -9.88 -15.89
C LEU A 108 2.65 -10.83 -16.97
N GLN A 109 3.98 -10.94 -17.11
CA GLN A 109 4.65 -11.81 -18.08
C GLN A 109 5.51 -12.89 -17.41
N ILE A 110 5.13 -13.29 -16.19
CA ILE A 110 5.99 -14.07 -15.29
C ILE A 110 6.51 -15.38 -15.88
N GLY A 111 5.74 -16.03 -16.77
CA GLY A 111 6.16 -17.27 -17.45
C GLY A 111 7.38 -17.11 -18.36
N LYS A 112 7.75 -15.87 -18.76
CA LYS A 112 8.98 -15.60 -19.53
C LYS A 112 10.21 -15.39 -18.64
N LEU A 113 10.02 -15.15 -17.34
CA LEU A 113 11.10 -14.76 -16.43
C LEU A 113 11.85 -15.95 -15.82
N GLU A 114 11.24 -17.14 -15.79
CA GLU A 114 11.80 -18.31 -15.12
C GLU A 114 13.19 -18.68 -15.64
N GLU A 115 13.38 -18.61 -16.96
CA GLU A 115 14.66 -18.94 -17.60
C GLU A 115 15.66 -17.76 -17.59
N GLU A 116 15.22 -16.55 -17.94
CA GLU A 116 16.12 -15.40 -18.14
C GLU A 116 16.46 -14.64 -16.85
N MET A 117 15.54 -14.63 -15.88
CA MET A 117 15.65 -13.85 -14.66
C MET A 117 15.12 -14.64 -13.44
N PRO A 118 15.66 -15.82 -13.13
CA PRO A 118 15.10 -16.75 -12.13
C PRO A 118 14.95 -16.14 -10.73
N LEU A 119 15.87 -15.25 -10.31
CA LEU A 119 15.76 -14.57 -9.01
C LEU A 119 14.60 -13.56 -8.98
N VAL A 120 14.34 -12.88 -10.11
CA VAL A 120 13.20 -11.96 -10.22
C VAL A 120 11.91 -12.75 -10.33
N TYR A 121 11.90 -13.86 -11.07
CA TYR A 121 10.78 -14.79 -11.11
C TYR A 121 10.39 -15.24 -9.68
N GLU A 122 11.33 -15.80 -8.91
CA GLU A 122 11.06 -16.24 -7.53
C GLU A 122 10.64 -15.09 -6.61
N TRP A 123 11.27 -13.92 -6.74
CA TRP A 123 10.89 -12.74 -5.98
C TRP A 123 9.44 -12.30 -6.25
N LEU A 124 9.03 -12.25 -7.52
CA LEU A 124 7.70 -11.81 -7.93
C LEU A 124 6.59 -12.78 -7.50
N ARG A 125 6.92 -14.04 -7.14
CA ARG A 125 5.95 -14.98 -6.55
C ARG A 125 5.39 -14.52 -5.20
N HIS A 126 6.07 -13.61 -4.50
CA HIS A 126 5.51 -12.99 -3.30
C HIS A 126 4.35 -12.01 -3.62
N ALA A 127 4.14 -11.67 -4.90
CA ALA A 127 3.00 -10.90 -5.40
C ALA A 127 2.05 -11.74 -6.29
N ASP A 128 2.06 -13.07 -6.16
CA ASP A 128 1.23 -13.95 -7.00
C ASP A 128 -0.27 -13.69 -6.82
N ALA A 129 -0.69 -13.28 -5.63
CA ALA A 129 -2.07 -12.88 -5.34
C ALA A 129 -2.52 -11.73 -6.25
N THR A 130 -1.68 -10.71 -6.45
CA THR A 130 -1.91 -9.63 -7.41
C THR A 130 -2.08 -10.19 -8.83
N ARG A 131 -1.16 -11.06 -9.27
CA ARG A 131 -1.21 -11.64 -10.63
C ARG A 131 -2.54 -12.36 -10.88
N ARG A 132 -2.92 -13.24 -9.95
CA ARG A 132 -4.16 -14.02 -10.05
C ARG A 132 -5.39 -13.12 -10.03
N LEU A 133 -5.43 -12.15 -9.13
CA LEU A 133 -6.52 -11.18 -9.05
C LEU A 133 -6.69 -10.43 -10.37
N VAL A 134 -5.61 -9.90 -10.94
CA VAL A 134 -5.64 -9.16 -12.20
C VAL A 134 -6.10 -10.04 -13.35
N GLN A 135 -5.52 -11.24 -13.49
CA GLN A 135 -5.87 -12.18 -14.57
C GLN A 135 -7.32 -12.65 -14.53
N GLU A 136 -7.85 -12.92 -13.33
CA GLU A 136 -9.19 -13.48 -13.15
C GLU A 136 -10.30 -12.42 -13.22
N ASN A 137 -10.01 -11.16 -12.83
CA ASN A 137 -11.03 -10.11 -12.69
C ASN A 137 -10.98 -9.02 -13.78
N TYR A 138 -9.86 -8.88 -14.49
CA TYR A 138 -9.68 -7.84 -15.51
C TYR A 138 -9.33 -8.40 -16.91
N PRO A 139 -9.96 -9.50 -17.40
CA PRO A 139 -9.51 -10.20 -18.61
C PRO A 139 -9.65 -9.43 -19.93
N ASN A 140 -10.43 -8.35 -19.95
CA ASN A 140 -10.78 -7.60 -21.16
C ASN A 140 -10.08 -6.25 -21.31
N TYR A 141 -9.10 -5.96 -20.45
CA TYR A 141 -8.33 -4.71 -20.49
C TYR A 141 -7.11 -4.83 -21.39
N SER A 142 -6.66 -3.70 -21.93
CA SER A 142 -5.42 -3.63 -22.72
C SER A 142 -4.18 -3.86 -21.85
N GLU A 143 -3.02 -4.14 -22.45
CA GLU A 143 -1.78 -4.39 -21.70
C GLU A 143 -1.36 -3.20 -20.82
N ASP A 144 -1.53 -1.97 -21.31
CA ASP A 144 -1.20 -0.76 -20.55
C ASP A 144 -2.16 -0.58 -19.36
N GLU A 145 -3.46 -0.82 -19.57
CA GLU A 145 -4.45 -0.76 -18.49
C GLU A 145 -4.21 -1.86 -17.45
N LEU A 146 -3.89 -3.09 -17.88
CA LEU A 146 -3.54 -4.19 -16.98
C LEU A 146 -2.33 -3.87 -16.12
N LEU A 147 -1.34 -3.13 -16.66
CA LEU A 147 -0.18 -2.69 -15.89
C LEU A 147 -0.57 -1.69 -14.81
N GLU A 148 -1.40 -0.69 -15.13
CA GLU A 148 -1.89 0.28 -14.15
C GLU A 148 -2.67 -0.40 -13.03
N ILE A 149 -3.57 -1.33 -13.38
CA ILE A 149 -4.34 -2.14 -12.44
C ILE A 149 -3.39 -2.98 -11.58
N ALA A 150 -2.42 -3.67 -12.18
CA ALA A 150 -1.46 -4.50 -11.42
C ALA A 150 -0.62 -3.67 -10.43
N ILE A 151 -0.23 -2.44 -10.79
CA ILE A 151 0.47 -1.53 -9.87
C ILE A 151 -0.40 -1.19 -8.67
N ALA A 152 -1.66 -0.80 -8.92
CA ALA A 152 -2.62 -0.41 -7.87
C ALA A 152 -2.97 -1.59 -6.95
N GLU A 153 -3.26 -2.75 -7.51
CA GLU A 153 -3.63 -3.97 -6.76
C GLU A 153 -2.42 -4.56 -6.01
N ASN A 154 -1.21 -4.38 -6.53
CA ASN A 154 0.00 -4.81 -5.85
C ASN A 154 0.19 -4.06 -4.53
N VAL A 155 -0.07 -2.74 -4.50
CA VAL A 155 -0.01 -1.95 -3.27
C VAL A 155 -0.95 -2.51 -2.21
N LEU A 156 -2.19 -2.81 -2.57
CA LEU A 156 -3.19 -3.38 -1.65
C LEU A 156 -2.77 -4.77 -1.16
N THR A 157 -2.27 -5.63 -2.07
CA THR A 157 -1.73 -6.94 -1.71
C THR A 157 -0.59 -6.84 -0.71
N GLN A 158 0.30 -5.86 -0.84
CA GLN A 158 1.41 -5.68 0.09
C GLN A 158 0.94 -5.18 1.47
N ILE A 159 -0.15 -4.40 1.52
CA ILE A 159 -0.79 -4.02 2.78
C ILE A 159 -1.35 -5.26 3.48
N GLU A 160 -2.00 -6.17 2.76
CA GLU A 160 -2.46 -7.45 3.32
C GLU A 160 -1.29 -8.32 3.80
N ASN A 161 -0.20 -8.37 3.05
CA ASN A 161 1.01 -9.08 3.49
C ASN A 161 1.59 -8.47 4.78
N LEU A 162 1.64 -7.14 4.90
CA LEU A 162 2.10 -6.45 6.11
C LEU A 162 1.25 -6.81 7.33
N LYS A 163 -0.08 -6.94 7.18
CA LYS A 163 -0.99 -7.33 8.27
C LYS A 163 -0.69 -8.70 8.86
N THR A 164 0.05 -9.57 8.15
CA THR A 164 0.47 -10.88 8.66
C THR A 164 1.64 -10.83 9.65
N TYR A 165 2.36 -9.70 9.73
CA TYR A 165 3.50 -9.55 10.64
C TYR A 165 3.03 -9.37 12.09
N PRO A 166 3.54 -10.12 13.07
CA PRO A 166 3.09 -10.02 14.47
C PRO A 166 3.17 -8.61 15.06
N VAL A 167 4.28 -7.90 14.77
CA VAL A 167 4.48 -6.52 15.25
C VAL A 167 3.48 -5.53 14.62
N VAL A 168 3.14 -5.71 13.35
CA VAL A 168 2.17 -4.87 12.64
C VAL A 168 0.77 -5.17 13.17
N HIS A 169 0.37 -6.45 13.18
CA HIS A 169 -0.93 -6.90 13.68
C HIS A 169 -1.21 -6.39 15.10
N SER A 170 -0.25 -6.54 16.01
CA SER A 170 -0.39 -6.07 17.39
C SER A 170 -0.60 -4.55 17.50
N ARG A 171 0.08 -3.76 16.66
CA ARG A 171 0.00 -2.29 16.70
C ARG A 171 -1.25 -1.76 16.02
N LEU A 172 -1.73 -2.41 14.95
CA LEU A 172 -3.02 -2.13 14.33
C LEU A 172 -4.16 -2.37 15.34
N TYR A 173 -4.16 -3.51 16.04
CA TYR A 173 -5.14 -3.81 17.09
C TYR A 173 -5.19 -2.75 18.20
N GLN A 174 -4.04 -2.14 18.52
CA GLN A 174 -3.96 -1.08 19.52
C GLN A 174 -4.36 0.31 18.99
N GLY A 175 -4.65 0.46 17.70
CA GLY A 175 -4.84 1.76 17.06
C GLY A 175 -3.60 2.65 17.06
N LYS A 176 -2.39 2.05 17.13
CA LYS A 176 -1.10 2.76 17.19
C LYS A 176 -0.28 2.67 15.90
N LEU A 177 -0.84 2.05 14.87
CA LEU A 177 -0.19 1.94 13.57
C LEU A 177 -1.24 2.19 12.50
N HIS A 178 -0.83 2.88 11.45
CA HIS A 178 -1.67 3.17 10.31
C HIS A 178 -0.88 2.84 9.04
N ILE A 179 -1.58 2.31 8.03
CA ILE A 179 -0.97 1.90 6.76
C ILE A 179 -1.70 2.62 5.63
N TYR A 180 -0.95 3.26 4.73
CA TYR A 180 -1.45 3.96 3.55
C TYR A 180 -0.93 3.30 2.28
N GLY A 181 -1.80 3.20 1.26
CA GLY A 181 -1.44 2.76 -0.08
C GLY A 181 -1.33 3.94 -1.02
N TRP A 182 -0.15 4.17 -1.61
CA TRP A 182 0.12 5.24 -2.55
C TRP A 182 0.54 4.69 -3.92
N VAL A 183 0.23 5.44 -4.98
CA VAL A 183 0.76 5.25 -6.33
C VAL A 183 1.33 6.58 -6.83
N TYR A 184 2.62 6.60 -7.13
CA TYR A 184 3.28 7.77 -7.71
C TYR A 184 3.29 7.72 -9.24
N LEU A 185 2.73 8.73 -9.88
CA LEU A 185 2.69 8.87 -11.33
C LEU A 185 3.92 9.66 -11.80
N ILE A 186 4.90 8.94 -12.37
CA ILE A 186 6.21 9.51 -12.72
C ILE A 186 6.08 10.63 -13.77
N GLU A 187 5.14 10.50 -14.71
CA GLU A 187 5.01 11.45 -15.82
C GLU A 187 4.39 12.78 -15.41
N THR A 188 3.50 12.79 -14.41
CA THR A 188 2.82 14.00 -13.93
C THR A 188 3.45 14.56 -12.65
N GLY A 189 4.16 13.71 -11.89
CA GLY A 189 4.65 14.03 -10.56
C GLY A 189 3.59 13.92 -9.46
N GLU A 190 2.38 13.47 -9.81
CA GLU A 190 1.28 13.32 -8.86
C GLU A 190 1.42 12.04 -8.03
N VAL A 191 0.87 12.06 -6.83
CA VAL A 191 0.66 10.89 -6.00
C VAL A 191 -0.84 10.70 -5.85
N LEU A 192 -1.31 9.46 -5.93
CA LEU A 192 -2.67 9.07 -5.56
C LEU A 192 -2.60 8.19 -4.32
N ALA A 193 -3.54 8.38 -3.39
CA ALA A 193 -3.68 7.61 -2.16
C ALA A 193 -4.97 6.78 -2.20
N PHE A 194 -4.89 5.55 -1.71
CA PHE A 194 -6.06 4.68 -1.57
C PHE A 194 -6.94 5.17 -0.42
N ASP A 195 -8.22 5.40 -0.69
CA ASP A 195 -9.28 5.69 0.25
C ASP A 195 -10.14 4.43 0.42
N PRO A 196 -10.15 3.79 1.60
CA PRO A 196 -10.91 2.57 1.83
C PRO A 196 -12.43 2.80 1.93
N VAL A 197 -12.90 4.04 2.11
CA VAL A 197 -14.35 4.33 2.16
C VAL A 197 -14.91 4.23 0.75
N THR A 198 -14.34 5.00 -0.16
CA THR A 198 -14.76 5.01 -1.56
C THR A 198 -14.20 3.81 -2.34
N HIS A 199 -13.15 3.17 -1.82
CA HIS A 199 -12.31 2.17 -2.49
C HIS A 199 -11.47 2.74 -3.66
N SER A 200 -11.03 4.02 -3.56
CA SER A 200 -10.43 4.83 -4.65
C SER A 200 -8.97 5.06 -4.48
N TYR A 201 -8.27 5.22 -5.59
CA TYR A 201 -7.12 6.13 -5.62
C TYR A 201 -7.57 7.57 -5.89
N VAL A 202 -7.41 8.45 -4.89
CA VAL A 202 -7.70 9.90 -4.93
C VAL A 202 -6.44 10.73 -4.64
N PRO A 203 -6.36 12.02 -5.01
CA PRO A 203 -5.24 12.86 -4.58
C PRO A 203 -5.13 12.91 -3.03
N PRO A 204 -3.95 12.73 -2.42
CA PRO A 204 -3.78 12.70 -0.96
C PRO A 204 -4.32 13.96 -0.26
N GLN A 205 -4.30 15.11 -0.94
CA GLN A 205 -4.80 16.37 -0.39
C GLN A 205 -6.31 16.35 -0.21
N THR A 206 -7.07 15.54 -0.95
CA THR A 206 -8.51 15.40 -0.71
C THR A 206 -8.80 14.60 0.57
N GLN A 207 -7.77 14.01 1.19
CA GLN A 207 -7.83 13.42 2.51
C GLN A 207 -7.40 14.41 3.61
N LEU A 208 -7.02 15.64 3.27
CA LEU A 208 -6.66 16.72 4.21
C LEU A 208 -7.81 17.74 4.29
N GLU A 209 -8.20 18.15 5.50
CA GLU A 209 -9.36 19.04 5.67
C GLU A 209 -9.11 20.50 5.25
N GLU A 210 -7.96 21.14 5.49
CA GLU A 210 -7.54 22.43 4.89
C GLU A 210 -6.05 22.77 5.21
N PRO A 211 -5.37 23.62 4.41
CA PRO A 211 -3.97 23.99 4.63
C PRO A 211 -3.83 25.16 5.62
N GLY A 212 -3.01 25.02 6.68
CA GLY A 212 -2.63 26.20 7.48
C GLY A 212 -1.99 26.06 8.86
N GLN A 213 -1.82 24.88 9.45
CA GLN A 213 -1.20 24.77 10.79
C GLN A 213 -0.11 23.69 10.85
N PRO A 214 1.18 24.07 10.89
CA PRO A 214 2.27 23.14 11.12
C PRO A 214 2.14 22.51 12.51
N GLY A 215 2.14 21.17 12.58
CA GLY A 215 2.29 20.43 13.85
C GLY A 215 1.04 19.84 14.48
N GLN A 216 -0.14 19.92 13.84
CA GLN A 216 -1.31 19.11 14.21
C GLN A 216 -1.77 18.27 13.02
N TYR A 217 -1.27 17.04 12.94
CA TYR A 217 -1.91 16.00 12.13
C TYR A 217 -3.07 15.44 12.96
N ARG A 218 -4.31 15.77 12.59
CA ARG A 218 -5.50 15.13 13.16
C ARG A 218 -6.16 14.23 12.11
N VAL A 219 -6.72 13.15 12.63
CA VAL A 219 -7.25 11.97 11.93
C VAL A 219 -8.18 12.37 10.78
N THR A 220 -7.89 11.79 9.62
CA THR A 220 -8.64 11.87 8.36
C THR A 220 -10.06 11.29 8.52
N HIS A 221 -11.03 11.78 7.76
CA HIS A 221 -12.36 11.13 7.68
C HIS A 221 -12.33 9.77 6.98
N ALA A 222 -11.38 9.57 6.05
CA ALA A 222 -11.08 8.25 5.49
C ALA A 222 -10.07 7.55 6.41
N PRO A 223 -10.42 6.45 7.08
CA PRO A 223 -9.47 5.74 7.93
C PRO A 223 -8.31 5.23 7.07
N PRO A 224 -7.10 5.08 7.64
CA PRO A 224 -6.01 4.41 6.93
C PRO A 224 -6.41 2.98 6.57
N VAL A 225 -5.84 2.44 5.47
CA VAL A 225 -6.28 1.19 4.81
C VAL A 225 -6.36 -0.02 5.76
N ALA A 226 -5.64 0.02 6.87
CA ALA A 226 -5.56 -1.07 7.84
C ALA A 226 -6.09 -0.73 9.25
N CYS A 227 -6.78 0.39 9.45
CA CYS A 227 -7.26 0.80 10.78
C CYS A 227 -8.60 0.17 11.20
N ASP A 228 -9.29 -0.52 10.29
CA ASP A 228 -10.53 -1.22 10.60
C ASP A 228 -10.24 -2.59 11.22
N VAL A 229 -9.91 -2.60 12.50
CA VAL A 229 -10.14 -3.79 13.34
C VAL A 229 -11.57 -3.65 13.88
N PRO A 230 -12.47 -4.64 13.68
CA PRO A 230 -13.81 -4.56 14.24
C PRO A 230 -13.72 -4.31 15.75
N PRO A 231 -14.61 -3.50 16.34
CA PRO A 231 -14.60 -3.27 17.78
C PRO A 231 -14.68 -4.61 18.49
N TYR A 232 -13.66 -4.92 19.29
CA TYR A 232 -13.70 -6.03 20.23
C TYR A 232 -14.82 -5.71 21.24
N ASP A 233 -15.93 -6.44 21.13
CA ASP A 233 -17.02 -6.37 22.11
C ASP A 233 -16.88 -7.53 23.10
N PRO A 234 -16.41 -7.27 24.35
CA PRO A 234 -16.33 -8.30 25.38
C PRO A 234 -17.70 -8.82 25.83
N GLU A 235 -18.82 -8.16 25.48
CA GLU A 235 -20.17 -8.62 25.85
C GLU A 235 -20.72 -9.72 24.93
N GLU A 236 -20.27 -9.82 23.67
CA GLU A 236 -20.73 -10.86 22.73
C GLU A 236 -20.34 -12.28 23.18
N LEU A 237 -19.22 -12.44 23.91
CA LEU A 237 -18.77 -13.75 24.41
C LEU A 237 -19.60 -14.26 25.61
N SER A 238 -20.42 -13.41 26.24
CA SER A 238 -21.25 -13.78 27.39
C SER A 238 -22.62 -14.35 27.01
N SER A 239 -23.04 -14.20 25.75
CA SER A 239 -24.40 -14.50 25.31
C SER A 239 -24.57 -15.85 24.60
N THR A 240 -23.49 -16.57 24.29
CA THR A 240 -23.55 -17.88 23.63
C THR A 240 -23.21 -19.02 24.58
N THR A 241 -24.13 -19.31 25.48
CA THR A 241 -24.19 -20.67 26.07
C THR A 241 -24.54 -21.64 24.94
N PRO A 242 -23.72 -22.65 24.61
CA PRO A 242 -24.08 -23.60 23.58
C PRO A 242 -25.20 -24.50 24.13
N GLN A 243 -26.45 -24.23 23.74
CA GLN A 243 -27.52 -25.21 23.87
C GLN A 243 -27.24 -26.34 22.87
N VAL A 244 -26.76 -27.46 23.39
CA VAL A 244 -26.69 -28.72 22.66
C VAL A 244 -28.12 -29.20 22.41
N ALA A 245 -28.62 -29.01 21.19
CA ALA A 245 -29.86 -29.62 20.74
C ALA A 245 -29.58 -31.04 20.21
N PRO A 246 -30.45 -32.03 20.50
CA PRO A 246 -30.21 -33.42 20.11
C PRO A 246 -30.41 -33.63 18.60
N VAL A 247 -29.56 -34.49 18.05
CA VAL A 247 -29.60 -34.92 16.65
C VAL A 247 -30.90 -35.65 16.35
N SER A 248 -31.63 -35.20 15.33
CA SER A 248 -32.71 -35.99 14.70
C SER A 248 -32.67 -35.77 13.19
N GLN A 249 -32.52 -36.88 12.47
CA GLN A 249 -32.53 -37.00 11.01
C GLN A 249 -33.94 -36.74 10.46
N VAL A 250 -34.10 -35.92 9.40
CA VAL A 250 -35.09 -36.15 8.33
C VAL A 250 -34.68 -35.42 7.02
N ILE A 251 -34.32 -36.23 6.02
CA ILE A 251 -34.74 -36.28 4.59
C ILE A 251 -35.20 -34.99 3.84
N SER A 252 -34.54 -34.81 2.69
CA SER A 252 -34.79 -34.02 1.45
C SER A 252 -36.16 -33.36 1.14
N THR A 253 -36.11 -32.21 0.45
CA THR A 253 -36.65 -32.03 -0.93
C THR A 253 -36.24 -30.69 -1.56
N HIS A 254 -36.07 -30.72 -2.89
CA HIS A 254 -35.70 -29.63 -3.80
C HIS A 254 -36.78 -28.55 -3.97
N THR A 255 -36.36 -27.31 -4.25
CA THR A 255 -36.90 -26.44 -5.32
C THR A 255 -36.11 -25.12 -5.47
N SER A 256 -35.73 -24.76 -6.70
CA SER A 256 -35.44 -23.39 -7.20
C SER A 256 -36.68 -22.89 -7.98
N PRO A 257 -36.79 -21.67 -8.60
CA PRO A 257 -35.80 -20.59 -8.85
C PRO A 257 -36.35 -19.12 -8.79
N THR A 258 -35.53 -18.17 -9.30
CA THR A 258 -35.80 -16.78 -9.84
C THR A 258 -35.99 -15.62 -8.83
N SER A 259 -35.75 -14.33 -9.12
CA SER A 259 -34.84 -13.52 -9.97
C SER A 259 -35.11 -12.03 -9.68
N ASN A 260 -34.07 -11.18 -9.69
CA ASN A 260 -34.02 -9.72 -9.95
C ASN A 260 -34.88 -8.69 -9.20
N GLY A 261 -34.19 -7.65 -8.70
CA GLY A 261 -34.73 -6.32 -8.40
C GLY A 261 -33.60 -5.28 -8.27
N SER A 262 -33.42 -4.47 -9.32
CA SER A 262 -32.42 -3.41 -9.49
C SER A 262 -32.74 -2.14 -8.69
N ARG A 263 -31.71 -1.41 -8.21
CA ARG A 263 -31.82 0.00 -7.82
C ARG A 263 -30.65 0.81 -8.38
N SER A 264 -30.99 1.84 -9.14
CA SER A 264 -30.12 2.88 -9.71
C SER A 264 -29.71 3.90 -8.65
N PHE A 265 -28.44 4.27 -8.60
CA PHE A 265 -27.96 5.44 -7.86
C PHE A 265 -27.63 6.58 -8.83
N GLN A 266 -28.19 7.76 -8.56
CA GLN A 266 -27.88 9.02 -9.23
C GLN A 266 -26.67 9.68 -8.56
N ASN A 267 -25.72 10.20 -9.35
CA ASN A 267 -24.58 10.96 -8.86
C ASN A 267 -24.99 12.39 -8.43
N PRO A 268 -24.38 12.96 -7.38
CA PRO A 268 -24.58 14.37 -7.02
C PRO A 268 -23.78 15.31 -7.94
N PRO A 269 -24.26 16.56 -8.18
CA PRO A 269 -23.65 17.46 -9.14
C PRO A 269 -22.60 18.38 -8.49
N GLY A 270 -21.45 18.53 -9.16
CA GLY A 270 -20.50 19.61 -8.90
C GLY A 270 -19.13 19.13 -8.41
N GLY A 271 -18.29 18.67 -9.33
CA GLY A 271 -16.87 18.42 -9.10
C GLY A 271 -16.08 18.66 -10.37
N ILE A 272 -15.09 19.55 -10.31
CA ILE A 272 -14.18 19.86 -11.41
C ILE A 272 -13.30 18.63 -11.65
N SER A 273 -13.53 17.94 -12.77
CA SER A 273 -13.01 16.59 -13.07
C SER A 273 -11.80 16.66 -14.00
N TRP A 274 -10.62 16.22 -13.54
CA TRP A 274 -9.40 16.11 -14.36
C TRP A 274 -8.94 14.65 -14.60
N LEU A 275 -9.83 13.69 -14.40
CA LEU A 275 -9.75 12.37 -15.04
C LEU A 275 -10.95 12.23 -15.97
N SER A 276 -10.78 11.58 -17.12
CA SER A 276 -11.97 11.24 -17.90
C SER A 276 -12.84 10.29 -17.07
N PRO A 277 -14.18 10.41 -17.11
CA PRO A 277 -15.08 9.50 -16.39
C PRO A 277 -14.75 8.02 -16.66
N GLU A 278 -14.24 7.72 -17.85
CA GLU A 278 -13.80 6.38 -18.23
C GLU A 278 -12.51 5.95 -17.51
N GLN A 279 -11.53 6.83 -17.32
CA GLN A 279 -10.30 6.53 -16.57
C GLN A 279 -10.61 6.28 -15.08
N ALA A 280 -11.49 7.11 -14.50
CA ALA A 280 -11.95 6.93 -13.13
C ALA A 280 -12.77 5.65 -12.95
N GLU A 281 -13.57 5.24 -13.94
CA GLU A 281 -14.37 4.01 -13.89
C GLU A 281 -13.54 2.72 -14.11
N ARG A 282 -12.43 2.81 -14.87
CA ARG A 282 -11.54 1.67 -15.19
C ARG A 282 -10.70 1.19 -14.02
N ILE A 283 -10.27 2.09 -13.13
CA ILE A 283 -9.53 1.76 -11.89
C ILE A 283 -10.42 1.00 -10.89
N TYR A 284 -11.72 0.88 -11.16
CA TYR A 284 -12.71 0.87 -10.08
C TYR A 284 -13.86 -0.11 -10.16
N ARG A 285 -13.71 -1.16 -10.95
CA ARG A 285 -14.57 -2.32 -10.81
C ARG A 285 -13.83 -3.44 -10.10
N GLY A 286 -13.59 -3.21 -8.80
CA GLY A 286 -13.45 -4.31 -7.85
C GLY A 286 -14.62 -5.29 -8.04
N SER A 287 -14.32 -6.57 -7.99
CA SER A 287 -15.16 -7.70 -8.38
C SER A 287 -16.64 -7.56 -7.98
N LYS A 288 -17.46 -7.00 -8.87
CA LYS A 288 -18.91 -7.17 -8.84
C LYS A 288 -19.32 -8.14 -9.94
N LYS A 289 -19.30 -9.43 -9.62
CA LYS A 289 -20.26 -10.44 -10.07
C LYS A 289 -20.34 -11.57 -9.06
#